data_AF-A0A8T6NP54-F1
#
_entry.id   AF-A0A8T6NP54-F1
#
_cell.length_a   1.000
_cell.length_b   1.000
_cell.length_c   1.000
_cell.angle_alpha   90.00
_cell.angle_beta   90.00
_cell.angle_gamma   90.00
#
_symmetry.space_group_name_H-M   'P 1'
#
loop_
_entity.id
_entity.type
_entity.pdbx_description
1 polymer ?
#
loop_
_entity_poly.entity_id
_entity_poly.type
_entity_poly.pdbx_seq_one_letter_code
_entity_poly.pdbx_strand_id
1 'polypeptide(L)'
;SYYLFDTEIHIATVSGPQALAADLESFGAQGPRYLLLASWEARAGLLEAVRAAGYVAQPVCETANRFGERSFTLYRLEPVILDDRER
;
A
#
# COMPACT_ATOMS: atom_id res chain seq x y z
N SER A 1 -13.92 10.03 -10.38
CA SER A 1 -12.51 10.44 -10.19
C SER A 1 -12.45 11.46 -9.07
N TYR A 2 -11.63 11.21 -8.06
CA TYR A 2 -11.40 12.15 -6.95
C TYR A 2 -10.16 12.98 -7.29
N TYR A 3 -10.32 14.29 -7.44
CA TYR A 3 -9.23 15.21 -7.73
C TYR A 3 -8.71 15.81 -6.41
N LEU A 4 -7.45 15.57 -6.09
CA LEU A 4 -6.70 16.36 -5.10
C LEU A 4 -5.56 17.04 -5.86
N PHE A 5 -5.69 18.35 -6.10
CA PHE A 5 -4.65 19.20 -6.71
C PHE A 5 -4.08 18.69 -8.05
N ASP A 6 -4.92 18.71 -9.09
CA ASP A 6 -4.55 18.54 -10.51
C ASP A 6 -3.94 17.18 -10.93
N THR A 7 -3.86 16.20 -10.03
CA THR A 7 -3.37 14.85 -10.33
C THR A 7 -4.47 13.81 -10.17
N GLU A 8 -4.56 12.89 -11.13
CA GLU A 8 -5.45 11.74 -11.04
C GLU A 8 -4.91 10.77 -9.99
N ILE A 9 -5.67 10.57 -8.92
CA ILE A 9 -5.35 9.59 -7.89
C ILE A 9 -6.07 8.29 -8.22
N HIS A 10 -5.30 7.24 -8.48
CA HIS A 10 -5.84 5.89 -8.62
C HIS A 10 -6.23 5.34 -7.24
N ILE A 11 -7.52 5.14 -7.02
CA ILE A 11 -8.07 4.54 -5.80
C ILE A 11 -8.75 3.23 -6.19
N ALA A 12 -8.24 2.12 -5.66
CA ALA A 12 -8.83 0.80 -5.83
C ALA A 12 -9.08 0.16 -4.45
N THR A 13 -10.24 -0.47 -4.30
CA THR A 13 -10.51 -1.36 -3.17
C THR A 13 -10.11 -2.77 -3.57
N VAL A 14 -9.18 -3.37 -2.83
CA VAL A 14 -8.71 -4.74 -3.08
C VAL A 14 -9.43 -5.70 -2.14
N SER A 15 -9.94 -6.81 -2.68
CA SER A 15 -10.71 -7.80 -1.91
C SER A 15 -9.83 -8.77 -1.11
N GLY A 16 -8.51 -8.74 -1.31
CA GLY A 16 -7.57 -9.59 -0.59
C GLY A 16 -6.15 -9.57 -1.18
N PRO A 17 -5.25 -10.40 -0.64
CA PRO A 17 -3.83 -10.44 -1.02
C PRO A 17 -3.56 -10.62 -2.51
N GLN A 18 -4.28 -11.53 -3.18
CA GLN A 18 -4.08 -11.81 -4.60
C GLN A 18 -4.50 -10.63 -5.48
N ALA A 19 -5.62 -9.98 -5.15
CA ALA A 19 -6.09 -8.80 -5.88
C ALA A 19 -5.12 -7.61 -5.69
N LEU A 20 -4.55 -7.46 -4.49
CA LEU A 20 -3.53 -6.46 -4.21
C LEU A 20 -2.25 -6.69 -5.02
N ALA A 21 -1.78 -7.94 -5.12
CA ALA A 21 -0.60 -8.26 -5.92
C ALA A 21 -0.82 -7.92 -7.41
N ALA A 22 -1.97 -8.30 -7.97
CA ALA A 22 -2.31 -8.00 -9.37
C ALA A 22 -2.43 -6.49 -9.65
N ASP A 23 -2.98 -5.74 -8.70
CA ASP A 23 -3.04 -4.27 -8.77
C ASP A 23 -1.64 -3.64 -8.78
N LEU A 24 -0.74 -4.09 -7.89
CA LEU A 24 0.64 -3.61 -7.84
C LEU A 24 1.45 -3.96 -9.08
N GLU A 25 1.24 -5.14 -9.66
CA GLU A 25 1.85 -5.54 -10.93
C GLU A 25 1.39 -4.65 -12.08
N SER A 26 0.10 -4.32 -12.14
CA SER A 26 -0.50 -3.58 -13.25
C SER A 26 -0.21 -2.07 -13.17
N PHE A 27 -0.21 -1.50 -11.97
CA PHE A 27 -0.24 -0.05 -11.76
C PHE A 27 0.88 0.48 -10.86
N GLY A 28 1.68 -0.39 -10.24
CA GLY A 28 2.65 0.01 -9.22
C GLY A 28 3.78 0.91 -9.73
N ALA A 29 4.12 0.85 -11.02
CA ALA A 29 5.17 1.68 -11.63
C ALA A 29 4.71 3.09 -12.04
N GLN A 30 3.41 3.41 -11.92
CA GLN A 30 2.84 4.67 -12.44
C GLN A 30 3.04 5.87 -11.50
N GLY A 31 3.58 5.66 -10.30
CA GLY A 31 3.84 6.73 -9.33
C GLY A 31 3.84 6.23 -7.89
N PRO A 32 3.90 7.13 -6.90
CA PRO A 32 3.82 6.76 -5.49
C PRO A 32 2.56 5.97 -5.17
N ARG A 33 2.69 4.84 -4.46
CA ARG A 33 1.57 4.01 -4.03
C ARG A 33 1.40 4.06 -2.52
N TYR A 34 0.14 4.05 -2.10
CA TYR A 34 -0.22 4.02 -0.70
C TYR A 34 -1.24 2.91 -0.45
N LEU A 35 -1.09 2.23 0.69
CA LEU A 35 -2.00 1.21 1.17
C LEU A 35 -2.57 1.65 2.52
N LEU A 36 -3.89 1.78 2.60
CA LEU A 36 -4.59 2.05 3.84
C LEU A 36 -5.10 0.73 4.41
N LEU A 37 -4.72 0.37 5.63
CA LEU A 37 -5.24 -0.80 6.34
C LEU A 37 -5.95 -0.37 7.60
N ALA A 38 -7.15 -0.90 7.82
CA ALA A 38 -7.84 -0.71 9.08
C ALA A 38 -7.17 -1.51 10.22
N SER A 39 -7.46 -1.14 11.46
CA SER A 39 -6.94 -1.85 12.64
C SER A 39 -7.55 -3.23 12.84
N TRP A 40 -8.77 -3.45 12.36
CA TRP A 40 -9.47 -4.73 12.43
C TRP A 40 -9.16 -5.69 11.28
N GLU A 41 -8.45 -5.23 10.23
CA GLU A 41 -8.10 -6.07 9.09
C GLU A 41 -6.89 -6.97 9.38
N ALA A 42 -6.88 -8.16 8.77
CA ALA A 42 -5.77 -9.09 8.85
C ALA A 42 -4.57 -8.57 8.02
N ARG A 43 -3.67 -7.82 8.66
CA ARG A 43 -2.56 -7.12 7.99
C ARG A 43 -1.51 -8.04 7.40
N ALA A 44 -1.23 -9.17 8.05
CA ALA A 44 -0.10 -10.03 7.69
C ALA A 44 -0.17 -10.51 6.23
N GLY A 45 -1.32 -11.01 5.78
CA GLY A 45 -1.47 -11.51 4.40
C GLY A 45 -1.33 -10.42 3.33
N LEU A 46 -1.80 -9.20 3.63
CA LEU A 46 -1.70 -8.08 2.70
C LEU A 46 -0.26 -7.55 2.62
N LEU A 47 0.43 -7.43 3.75
CA LEU A 47 1.84 -7.01 3.78
C LEU A 47 2.77 -8.05 3.14
N GLU A 48 2.48 -9.34 3.30
CA GLU A 48 3.20 -10.40 2.58
C GLU A 48 2.97 -10.33 1.06
N ALA A 49 1.76 -10.04 0.61
CA ALA A 49 1.50 -9.83 -0.82
C ALA A 49 2.24 -8.60 -1.38
N VAL A 50 2.30 -7.50 -0.62
CA VAL A 50 3.12 -6.32 -0.98
C VAL A 50 4.60 -6.73 -1.13
N ARG A 51 5.13 -7.48 -0.18
CA ARG A 51 6.53 -7.97 -0.20
C ARG A 51 6.79 -8.88 -1.40
N ALA A 52 5.88 -9.81 -1.66
CA ALA A 52 5.97 -10.73 -2.80
C ALA A 52 5.89 -10.01 -4.15
N ALA A 53 5.17 -8.87 -4.22
CA ALA A 53 5.12 -8.01 -5.39
C ALA A 53 6.36 -7.11 -5.56
N GLY A 54 7.39 -7.24 -4.70
CA GLY A 54 8.63 -6.49 -4.79
C GLY A 54 8.57 -5.09 -4.18
N TYR A 55 7.66 -4.85 -3.23
CA TYR A 55 7.55 -3.59 -2.52
C TYR A 55 7.80 -3.75 -1.01
N VAL A 56 8.21 -2.66 -0.37
CA VAL A 56 8.22 -2.53 1.09
C VAL A 56 7.11 -1.58 1.52
N ALA A 57 6.36 -1.95 2.54
CA ALA A 57 5.34 -1.09 3.16
C ALA A 57 5.94 -0.33 4.35
N GLN A 58 6.10 0.99 4.23
CA GLN A 58 6.52 1.86 5.31
C GLN A 58 5.33 2.62 5.90
N PRO A 59 5.04 2.51 7.20
CA PRO A 59 3.95 3.28 7.81
C PRO A 59 4.31 4.76 7.80
N VAL A 60 3.45 5.59 7.21
CA VAL A 60 3.64 7.05 7.11
C VAL A 60 2.62 7.85 7.88
N CYS A 61 1.49 7.24 8.24
CA CYS A 61 0.48 7.86 9.09
C CYS A 61 -0.30 6.79 9.86
N GLU A 62 -0.58 7.08 11.13
CA GLU A 62 -1.52 6.31 11.95
C GLU A 62 -2.60 7.24 12.45
N THR A 63 -3.84 6.77 12.42
CA THR A 63 -5.00 7.52 12.91
C THR A 63 -5.62 6.81 14.10
N ALA A 64 -6.20 7.58 15.01
CA ALA A 64 -6.97 7.08 16.13
C ALA A 64 -8.45 7.45 15.98
N ASN A 65 -9.34 6.59 16.48
CA ASN A 65 -10.76 6.89 16.61
C ASN A 65 -10.99 7.86 17.79
N ARG A 66 -12.26 8.26 18.01
CA ARG A 66 -12.64 9.15 19.12
C ARG A 66 -12.36 8.60 20.52
N PHE A 67 -12.07 7.30 20.64
CA PHE A 67 -11.74 6.60 21.87
C PHE A 67 -10.22 6.44 22.07
N GLY A 68 -9.41 6.97 21.15
CA GLY A 68 -7.94 6.89 21.20
C GLY A 68 -7.38 5.57 20.68
N GLU A 69 -8.21 4.67 20.18
CA GLU A 69 -7.77 3.39 19.62
C GLU A 69 -7.34 3.58 18.16
N ARG A 70 -6.30 2.88 17.71
CA ARG A 70 -5.86 2.94 16.31
C ARG A 70 -7.02 2.54 15.38
N SER A 71 -7.32 3.38 14.41
CA SER A 71 -8.37 3.14 13.41
C SER A 71 -7.77 2.66 12.10
N PHE A 72 -6.80 3.38 11.55
CA PHE A 72 -6.14 3.04 10.29
C PHE A 72 -4.63 3.28 10.35
N THR A 73 -3.89 2.53 9.55
CA THR A 73 -2.49 2.80 9.23
C THR A 73 -2.37 3.00 7.72
N LEU A 74 -1.78 4.11 7.30
CA LEU A 74 -1.41 4.39 5.93
C LEU A 74 0.05 4.00 5.73
N TYR A 75 0.29 3.14 4.76
CA TYR A 75 1.62 2.72 4.33
C TYR A 75 1.95 3.36 2.99
N ARG A 76 3.17 3.86 2.84
CA ARG A 76 3.78 4.12 1.54
C ARG A 76 4.42 2.84 1.04
N LEU A 77 4.18 2.49 -0.22
CA LEU A 77 4.79 1.33 -0.85
C LEU A 77 5.99 1.78 -1.68
N GLU A 78 7.16 1.26 -1.36
CA GLU A 78 8.42 1.61 -2.03
C GLU A 78 8.94 0.37 -2.77
N PRO A 79 9.25 0.46 -4.08
CA PRO A 79 9.85 -0.65 -4.82
C PRO A 79 11.17 -1.07 -4.18
N VAL A 80 11.40 -2.37 -4.06
CA VAL A 80 12.70 -2.92 -3.71
C VAL A 80 13.57 -2.83 -4.96
N ILE A 81 14.45 -1.82 -5.01
CA ILE A 81 15.50 -1.75 -6.02
C ILE A 81 16.61 -2.70 -5.58
N LEU A 82 16.70 -3.87 -6.22
CA LEU A 82 17.88 -4.71 -6.12
C LEU A 82 18.97 -4.03 -6.98
N ASP A 83 20.03 -3.54 -6.34
CA ASP A 83 21.19 -3.01 -7.05
C ASP A 83 21.94 -4.19 -7.69
N ASP A 84 21.93 -4.29 -9.02
CA ASP A 84 22.52 -5.36 -9.84
C ASP A 84 24.07 -5.34 -9.85
N ARG A 85 24.70 -4.98 -8.72
CA ARG A 85 26.17 -4.79 -8.63
C ARG A 85 26.96 -5.98 -8.12
N GLU A 86 26.36 -7.15 -7.99
CA GLU A 86 27.05 -8.38 -7.57
C GLU A 86 26.65 -9.58 -8.44
N ARG A 87 26.83 -9.47 -9.77
CA ARG A 87 26.83 -10.61 -10.70
C ARG A 87 28.18 -10.79 -11.37
#